data_AF-A0A939AM97-F1
#
_entry.id   AF-A0A939AM97-F1
#
_cell.length_a   1.000
_cell.length_b   1.000
_cell.length_c   1.000
_cell.angle_alpha   90.00
_cell.angle_beta   90.00
_cell.angle_gamma   90.00
#
_symmetry.space_group_name_H-M   'P 1'
#
loop_
_entity.id
_entity.type
_entity.pdbx_description
1 polymer ?
#
loop_
_entity_poly.entity_id
_entity_poly.type
_entity_poly.pdbx_seq_one_letter_code
_entity_poly.pdbx_strand_id
1 'polypeptide(L)'
;MPPAIALRDVRKKFVIRHEAAHSFQGMLLSLIGRQPIASEAFWALDGVSFEVEAGETLGIIGANGSGKSTILKLLAGTIRPTSGEVVARGEVFGLLDLGAGMHPDLSGRENIFLNGSLLGLRRRTIQRLYEQIVAFAELEQFIDTPVKHYSSGMFMRLGFAIAVNVDPAILLIDEVLAVGDARFAAKCYEALAAVKQRGRTIVFVSHDPIQVRRFCDRVLWLDHGRVRLLSDPRSVIPAYLQAMHGRRGLAAPGAADPAPEEGSGAIVVQAAVLADPDGGGEHYSYLPGDAALLRVELATEAYADDVVVGYAIRRSDGLLVSESSTATTIGPMSVVPGRTLVECRLGPLPFGPGAYHISLGVWPADDRAHPYHLRRQALTFFVGKVAGAQRGTMVVPAQWRVSPTARFQPLAPGDAPIAQPDMLTERPGPAWSAPPSALALGERDDEHLGAGWYPAENWPPRVRWTAGRAVAYVTQEAGHGTLVISACRPLHDASPAPVRVLVDGAHLASFRTHGMDFEDITVPLDPVDAGRVLEVALEVEELLVPALVGLDTDTRRLGLAVRSIRVE
;
A
#
# COMPACT_ATOMS: atom_id res chain seq x y z
N MET A 1 -13.69 13.51 -29.53
CA MET A 1 -13.09 14.87 -29.52
C MET A 1 -11.63 14.72 -29.94
N PRO A 2 -10.96 15.76 -30.47
CA PRO A 2 -9.52 15.67 -30.72
C PRO A 2 -8.75 15.56 -29.38
N PRO A 3 -7.58 14.90 -29.36
CA PRO A 3 -6.80 14.74 -28.14
C PRO A 3 -6.30 16.10 -27.63
N ALA A 4 -6.15 16.22 -26.31
CA ALA A 4 -5.63 17.41 -25.65
C ALA A 4 -4.15 17.63 -25.97
N ILE A 5 -3.38 16.55 -26.07
CA ILE A 5 -1.97 16.54 -26.45
C ILE A 5 -1.75 15.52 -27.57
N ALA A 6 -0.98 15.90 -28.58
CA ALA A 6 -0.49 14.97 -29.60
C ALA A 6 0.97 15.25 -29.96
N LEU A 7 1.82 14.23 -29.88
CA LEU A 7 3.17 14.22 -30.41
C LEU A 7 3.22 13.28 -31.62
N ARG A 8 3.79 13.74 -32.73
CA ARG A 8 3.88 12.99 -33.99
C ARG A 8 5.31 13.00 -34.53
N ASP A 9 5.95 11.82 -34.50
CA ASP A 9 7.36 11.58 -34.90
C ASP A 9 8.33 12.64 -34.37
N VAL A 10 8.18 13.00 -33.10
CA VAL A 10 8.94 14.10 -32.49
C VAL A 10 10.38 13.66 -32.25
N ARG A 11 11.32 14.43 -32.79
CA ARG A 11 12.75 14.27 -32.54
C ARG A 11 13.33 15.55 -31.97
N LYS A 12 14.24 15.42 -31.02
CA LYS A 12 14.96 16.55 -30.43
C LYS A 12 16.45 16.25 -30.29
N LYS A 13 17.26 17.04 -30.98
CA LYS A 13 18.72 17.02 -30.93
C LYS A 13 19.23 18.19 -30.11
N PHE A 14 20.21 17.95 -29.25
CA PHE A 14 21.00 18.97 -28.58
C PHE A 14 22.46 18.90 -29.03
N VAL A 15 23.13 20.04 -29.05
CA VAL A 15 24.55 20.15 -29.40
C VAL A 15 25.30 20.54 -28.14
N ILE A 16 26.18 19.66 -27.67
CA ILE A 16 27.10 19.92 -26.57
C ILE A 16 28.29 20.66 -27.18
N ARG A 17 28.47 21.92 -26.77
CA ARG A 17 29.70 22.65 -27.02
C ARG A 17 30.56 22.49 -25.78
N HIS A 18 31.68 21.80 -25.90
CA HIS A 18 32.69 21.88 -24.87
C HIS A 18 33.24 23.31 -24.88
N GLU A 19 33.02 24.08 -23.82
CA GLU A 19 33.72 25.34 -23.62
C GLU A 19 35.20 25.01 -23.47
N ALA A 20 35.95 25.10 -24.58
CA ALA A 20 37.39 25.23 -24.51
C ALA A 20 37.65 26.49 -23.68
N ALA A 21 38.31 26.30 -22.53
CA ALA A 21 38.65 27.33 -21.57
C ALA A 21 39.03 28.63 -22.27
N HIS A 22 38.53 29.76 -21.75
CA HIS A 22 38.91 31.12 -22.12
C HIS A 22 40.41 31.34 -21.92
N SER A 23 41.23 30.81 -22.82
CA SER A 23 42.63 31.13 -22.99
C SER A 23 42.73 32.02 -24.21
N PHE A 24 43.37 33.18 -24.04
CA PHE A 24 43.69 34.11 -25.11
C PHE A 24 44.41 33.42 -26.30
N GLN A 25 45.09 32.30 -26.02
CA GLN A 25 45.76 31.46 -27.02
C GLN A 25 44.77 30.71 -27.94
N GLY A 26 43.60 30.30 -27.42
CA GLY A 26 42.55 29.63 -28.21
C GLY A 26 41.87 30.57 -29.21
N MET A 27 41.71 31.86 -28.85
CA MET A 27 41.18 32.88 -29.76
C MET A 27 42.17 33.21 -30.88
N LEU A 28 43.48 33.30 -30.57
CA LEU A 28 44.53 33.54 -31.58
C LEU A 28 44.67 32.38 -32.58
N LEU A 29 44.54 31.13 -32.12
CA LEU A 29 44.59 29.94 -32.97
C LEU A 29 43.37 29.83 -33.91
N SER A 30 42.20 30.32 -33.50
CA SER A 30 40.98 30.31 -34.33
C SER A 30 41.04 31.24 -35.55
N LEU A 31 41.91 32.25 -35.52
CA LEU A 31 42.13 33.18 -36.64
C LEU A 31 43.09 32.64 -37.71
N ILE A 32 43.89 31.62 -37.40
CA ILE A 32 44.99 31.14 -38.26
C ILE A 32 44.71 29.75 -38.86
N GLY A 33 43.76 28.97 -38.34
CA GLY A 33 43.46 27.65 -38.91
C GLY A 33 42.12 27.10 -38.46
N ARG A 34 41.32 26.66 -39.44
CA ARG A 34 40.05 25.95 -39.26
C ARG A 34 40.27 24.64 -38.48
N GLN A 35 40.24 24.69 -37.16
CA GLN A 35 39.91 23.51 -36.36
C GLN A 35 38.45 23.61 -35.92
N PRO A 36 37.58 22.67 -36.34
CA PRO A 36 36.21 22.65 -35.86
C PRO A 36 36.25 22.37 -34.35
N ILE A 37 35.69 23.27 -33.55
CA ILE A 37 35.37 23.00 -32.16
C ILE A 37 34.56 21.71 -32.14
N ALA A 38 35.10 20.64 -31.57
CA ALA A 38 34.43 19.34 -31.48
C ALA A 38 33.11 19.56 -30.73
N SER A 39 32.02 19.52 -31.48
CA SER A 39 30.67 19.63 -30.94
C SER A 39 30.03 18.26 -31.07
N GLU A 40 29.78 17.63 -29.93
CA GLU A 40 29.09 16.35 -29.88
C GLU A 40 27.58 16.64 -29.86
N ALA A 41 26.82 15.96 -30.71
CA ALA A 41 25.39 16.18 -30.76
C ALA A 41 24.66 14.89 -30.43
N PHE A 42 23.74 14.97 -29.46
CA PHE A 42 22.98 13.82 -28.98
C PHE A 42 21.48 14.02 -29.21
N TRP A 43 20.78 12.92 -29.43
CA TRP A 43 19.32 12.90 -29.54
C TRP A 43 18.72 12.67 -28.16
N ALA A 44 18.00 13.67 -27.64
CA ALA A 44 17.23 13.54 -26.40
C ALA A 44 15.89 12.85 -26.63
N LEU A 45 15.30 13.02 -27.82
CA LEU A 45 14.11 12.32 -28.27
C LEU A 45 14.30 11.88 -29.72
N ASP A 46 13.87 10.68 -30.07
CA ASP A 46 14.06 10.08 -31.38
C ASP A 46 12.81 9.31 -31.82
N GLY A 47 11.86 10.02 -32.43
CA GLY A 47 10.68 9.45 -33.07
C GLY A 47 9.53 9.20 -32.08
N VAL A 48 9.37 10.08 -31.10
CA VAL A 48 8.35 9.94 -30.06
C VAL A 48 6.98 10.33 -30.62
N SER A 49 6.02 9.39 -30.53
CA SER A 49 4.63 9.61 -30.92
C SER A 49 3.69 9.06 -29.85
N PHE A 50 2.76 9.90 -29.38
CA PHE A 50 1.68 9.51 -28.47
C PHE A 50 0.60 10.60 -28.42
N GLU A 51 -0.59 10.22 -27.94
CA GLU A 51 -1.72 11.14 -27.74
C GLU A 51 -2.26 10.98 -26.32
N VAL A 52 -2.76 12.10 -25.77
CA VAL A 52 -3.40 12.18 -24.44
C VAL A 52 -4.77 12.82 -24.62
N GLU A 53 -5.79 12.13 -24.14
CA GLU A 53 -7.18 12.58 -24.20
C GLU A 53 -7.44 13.69 -23.18
N ALA A 54 -8.48 14.49 -23.43
CA ALA A 54 -8.88 15.52 -22.49
C ALA A 54 -9.35 14.91 -21.16
N GLY A 55 -8.79 15.36 -20.05
CA GLY A 55 -9.09 14.86 -18.70
C GLY A 55 -8.35 13.58 -18.30
N GLU A 56 -7.49 13.07 -19.18
CA GLU A 56 -6.60 11.94 -18.88
C GLU A 56 -5.38 12.43 -18.07
N THR A 57 -4.97 11.64 -17.08
CA THR A 57 -3.67 11.78 -16.41
C THR A 57 -2.67 10.81 -17.02
N LEU A 58 -1.70 11.32 -17.77
CA LEU A 58 -0.58 10.55 -18.31
C LEU A 58 0.62 10.60 -17.37
N GLY A 59 1.08 9.45 -16.89
CA GLY A 59 2.37 9.29 -16.23
C GLY A 59 3.51 9.11 -17.24
N ILE A 60 4.68 9.72 -17.02
CA ILE A 60 5.88 9.44 -17.80
C ILE A 60 6.98 8.93 -16.87
N ILE A 61 7.44 7.70 -17.11
CA ILE A 61 8.49 7.03 -16.35
C ILE A 61 9.69 6.70 -17.24
N GLY A 62 10.86 6.51 -16.63
CA GLY A 62 12.10 6.22 -17.34
C GLY A 62 13.33 6.60 -16.54
N ALA A 63 14.49 6.06 -16.91
CA ALA A 63 15.76 6.38 -16.27
C ALA A 63 16.12 7.88 -16.39
N ASN A 64 17.08 8.34 -15.57
CA ASN A 64 17.65 9.67 -15.75
C ASN A 64 18.29 9.80 -17.13
N GLY A 65 18.04 10.92 -17.80
CA GLY A 65 18.49 11.13 -19.18
C GLY A 65 17.63 10.44 -20.26
N SER A 66 16.50 9.80 -19.92
CA SER A 66 15.65 9.16 -20.93
C SER A 66 14.89 10.12 -21.84
N GLY A 67 14.81 11.41 -21.49
CA GLY A 67 14.13 12.45 -22.27
C GLY A 67 12.85 13.03 -21.65
N LYS A 68 12.46 12.62 -20.43
CA LYS A 68 11.22 13.05 -19.75
C LYS A 68 11.07 14.58 -19.67
N SER A 69 12.04 15.27 -19.08
CA SER A 69 12.03 16.74 -19.00
C SER A 69 12.12 17.41 -20.37
N THR A 70 12.65 16.72 -21.40
CA THR A 70 12.63 17.24 -22.79
C THR A 70 11.21 17.20 -23.37
N ILE A 71 10.45 16.11 -23.15
CA ILE A 71 9.02 16.04 -23.52
C ILE A 71 8.25 17.16 -22.84
N LEU A 72 8.46 17.34 -21.54
CA LEU A 72 7.79 18.37 -20.77
C LEU A 72 8.09 19.79 -21.29
N LYS A 73 9.36 20.10 -21.61
CA LYS A 73 9.76 21.38 -22.21
C LYS A 73 9.15 21.62 -23.60
N LEU A 74 8.98 20.56 -24.40
CA LEU A 74 8.29 20.63 -25.68
C LEU A 74 6.80 20.92 -25.51
N LEU A 75 6.14 20.23 -24.57
CA LEU A 75 4.73 20.46 -24.24
C LEU A 75 4.47 21.87 -23.71
N ALA A 76 5.38 22.38 -22.87
CA ALA A 76 5.33 23.75 -22.36
C ALA A 76 5.67 24.81 -23.43
N GLY A 77 6.17 24.41 -24.60
CA GLY A 77 6.58 25.32 -25.66
C GLY A 77 7.87 26.10 -25.36
N THR A 78 8.62 25.75 -24.31
CA THR A 78 9.89 26.43 -23.97
C THR A 78 11.03 26.08 -24.93
N ILE A 79 10.92 24.92 -25.59
CA ILE A 79 11.80 24.52 -26.69
C ILE A 79 10.98 24.03 -27.88
N ARG A 80 11.55 24.13 -29.08
CA ARG A 80 10.96 23.57 -30.31
C ARG A 80 11.55 22.19 -30.62
N PRO A 81 10.77 21.27 -31.24
CA PRO A 81 11.30 20.02 -31.75
C PRO A 81 12.31 20.29 -32.88
N THR A 82 13.24 19.36 -33.10
CA THR A 82 14.13 19.39 -34.26
C THR A 82 13.38 18.95 -35.52
N SER A 83 12.49 17.96 -35.38
CA SER A 83 11.55 17.51 -36.41
C SER A 83 10.32 16.90 -35.75
N GLY A 84 9.25 16.71 -36.53
CA GLY A 84 7.96 16.24 -36.03
C GLY A 84 7.08 17.38 -35.51
N GLU A 85 5.93 17.01 -34.95
CA GLU A 85 4.89 17.96 -34.53
C GLU A 85 4.50 17.73 -33.07
N VAL A 86 4.34 18.83 -32.33
CA VAL A 86 3.83 18.86 -30.94
C VAL A 86 2.60 19.75 -30.92
N VAL A 87 1.46 19.19 -30.52
CA VAL A 87 0.19 19.91 -30.37
C VAL A 87 -0.25 19.82 -28.92
N ALA A 88 -0.54 20.95 -28.29
CA ALA A 88 -1.20 21.05 -27.00
C ALA A 88 -2.38 22.01 -27.11
N ARG A 89 -3.59 21.55 -26.78
CA ARG A 89 -4.85 22.29 -26.98
C ARG A 89 -5.33 22.89 -25.66
N GLY A 90 -5.11 24.19 -25.52
CA GLY A 90 -5.51 24.96 -24.34
C GLY A 90 -4.30 25.54 -23.60
N GLU A 91 -4.57 26.19 -22.48
CA GLU A 91 -3.53 26.76 -21.62
C GLU A 91 -2.75 25.64 -20.94
N VAL A 92 -1.44 25.59 -21.25
CA VAL A 92 -0.49 24.66 -20.65
C VAL A 92 0.22 25.37 -19.51
N PHE A 93 0.19 24.79 -18.31
CA PHE A 93 0.99 25.26 -17.19
C PHE A 93 1.91 24.16 -16.70
N GLY A 94 3.16 24.49 -16.38
CA GLY A 94 4.14 23.49 -15.99
C GLY A 94 4.99 23.88 -14.79
N LEU A 95 5.18 22.94 -13.86
CA LEU A 95 6.09 23.03 -12.71
C LEU A 95 7.54 22.58 -13.06
N LEU A 96 7.87 22.59 -14.35
CA LEU A 96 8.99 21.88 -14.98
C LEU A 96 10.36 22.52 -14.73
N ASP A 97 10.35 23.83 -14.60
CA ASP A 97 11.47 24.62 -14.18
C ASP A 97 10.91 25.41 -13.00
N LEU A 98 11.14 24.94 -11.78
CA LEU A 98 10.84 25.68 -10.56
C LEU A 98 11.31 27.12 -10.75
N GLY A 99 10.37 28.04 -11.00
CA GLY A 99 10.66 29.46 -11.20
C GLY A 99 10.44 30.03 -12.59
N ALA A 100 10.09 29.23 -13.59
CA ALA A 100 9.71 29.76 -14.89
C ALA A 100 8.49 30.66 -14.74
N GLY A 101 8.69 31.98 -14.91
CA GLY A 101 7.66 32.99 -14.73
C GLY A 101 7.67 33.71 -13.37
N MET A 102 8.49 33.28 -12.41
CA MET A 102 8.74 34.05 -11.19
C MET A 102 9.96 34.97 -11.36
N HIS A 103 9.80 36.24 -11.00
CA HIS A 103 10.85 37.23 -10.99
C HIS A 103 11.47 37.35 -9.58
N PRO A 104 12.81 37.16 -9.44
CA PRO A 104 13.47 37.07 -8.14
C PRO A 104 13.37 38.36 -7.31
N ASP A 105 13.40 39.53 -7.94
CA ASP A 105 13.28 40.81 -7.26
C ASP A 105 11.85 41.22 -6.89
N LEU A 106 10.83 40.52 -7.41
CA LEU A 106 9.44 40.79 -7.09
C LEU A 106 9.03 40.01 -5.84
N SER A 107 8.10 40.57 -5.07
CA SER A 107 7.44 39.90 -3.94
C SER A 107 6.67 38.66 -4.38
N GLY A 108 6.36 37.75 -3.46
CA GLY A 108 5.46 36.63 -3.72
C GLY A 108 4.09 37.10 -4.26
N ARG A 109 3.55 38.18 -3.70
CA ARG A 109 2.32 38.83 -4.19
C ARG A 109 2.42 39.22 -5.66
N GLU A 110 3.44 39.98 -6.02
CA GLU A 110 3.66 40.42 -7.40
C GLU A 110 3.87 39.25 -8.35
N ASN A 111 4.56 38.20 -7.89
CA ASN A 111 4.74 36.97 -8.65
C ASN A 111 3.45 36.22 -8.92
N ILE A 112 2.48 36.22 -7.99
CA ILE A 112 1.13 35.66 -8.24
C ILE A 112 0.45 36.42 -9.39
N PHE A 113 0.51 37.76 -9.39
CA PHE A 113 -0.07 38.57 -10.46
C PHE A 113 0.65 38.41 -11.79
N LEU A 114 1.98 38.31 -11.78
CA LEU A 114 2.79 38.09 -12.96
C LEU A 114 2.44 36.74 -13.61
N ASN A 115 2.46 35.65 -12.83
CA ASN A 115 2.20 34.30 -13.35
C ASN A 115 0.75 34.16 -13.85
N GLY A 116 -0.23 34.68 -13.11
CA GLY A 116 -1.61 34.67 -13.58
C GLY A 116 -1.78 35.43 -14.90
N SER A 117 -1.07 36.55 -15.08
CA SER A 117 -1.12 37.33 -16.32
C SER A 117 -0.43 36.62 -17.50
N LEU A 118 0.68 35.93 -17.24
CA LEU A 118 1.35 35.08 -18.24
C LEU A 118 0.46 33.93 -18.73
N LEU A 119 -0.46 33.48 -17.86
CA LEU A 119 -1.47 32.47 -18.17
C LEU A 119 -2.72 33.04 -18.84
N GLY A 120 -2.74 34.34 -19.20
CA GLY A 120 -3.88 34.97 -19.84
C GLY A 120 -5.03 35.32 -18.89
N LEU A 121 -4.86 35.17 -17.57
CA LEU A 121 -5.89 35.55 -16.61
C LEU A 121 -6.02 37.07 -16.51
N ARG A 122 -7.27 37.54 -16.47
CA ARG A 122 -7.56 38.94 -16.14
C ARG A 122 -7.20 39.22 -14.68
N ARG A 123 -6.68 40.41 -14.40
CA ARG A 123 -6.33 40.87 -13.03
C ARG A 123 -7.43 40.62 -11.99
N ARG A 124 -8.70 40.81 -12.34
CA ARG A 124 -9.86 40.54 -11.45
C ARG A 124 -10.01 39.06 -11.09
N THR A 125 -9.66 38.14 -12.00
CA THR A 125 -9.65 36.69 -11.71
C THR A 125 -8.52 36.36 -10.75
N ILE A 126 -7.33 36.88 -10.99
CA ILE A 126 -6.18 36.68 -10.09
C ILE A 126 -6.49 37.20 -8.68
N GLN A 127 -7.12 38.39 -8.58
CA GLN A 127 -7.51 38.96 -7.29
C GLN A 127 -8.47 38.05 -6.50
N ARG A 128 -9.39 37.35 -7.18
CA ARG A 128 -10.31 36.39 -6.53
C ARG A 128 -9.60 35.13 -6.06
N LEU A 129 -8.57 34.68 -6.78
CA LEU A 129 -7.77 33.51 -6.42
C LEU A 129 -6.68 33.82 -5.39
N TYR A 130 -6.35 35.11 -5.20
CA TYR A 130 -5.20 35.56 -4.42
C TYR A 130 -5.17 34.96 -3.01
N GLU A 131 -6.25 35.11 -2.23
CA GLU A 131 -6.29 34.62 -0.85
C GLU A 131 -6.15 33.10 -0.78
N GLN A 132 -6.78 32.38 -1.72
CA GLN A 132 -6.69 30.93 -1.82
C GLN A 132 -5.27 30.48 -2.16
N ILE A 133 -4.57 31.17 -3.06
CA ILE A 133 -3.18 30.88 -3.42
C ILE A 133 -2.26 31.10 -2.21
N VAL A 134 -2.41 32.21 -1.50
CA VAL A 134 -1.57 32.52 -0.33
C VAL A 134 -1.81 31.51 0.80
N ALA A 135 -3.07 31.21 1.11
CA ALA A 135 -3.44 30.22 2.13
C ALA A 135 -3.00 28.79 1.74
N PHE A 136 -3.02 28.46 0.44
CA PHE A 136 -2.50 27.18 -0.02
C PHE A 136 -0.98 27.12 0.18
N ALA A 137 -0.25 28.17 -0.18
CA ALA A 137 1.21 28.23 -0.05
C ALA A 137 1.70 28.32 1.40
N GLU A 138 0.86 28.80 2.33
CA GLU A 138 1.18 29.04 3.74
C GLU A 138 2.33 30.05 3.89
N LEU A 139 2.23 31.14 3.13
CA LEU A 139 3.24 32.20 3.03
C LEU A 139 2.71 33.56 3.44
N GLU A 140 1.64 33.65 4.23
CA GLU A 140 0.96 34.89 4.62
C GLU A 140 1.94 35.94 5.17
N GLN A 141 2.90 35.51 6.00
CA GLN A 141 3.89 36.39 6.62
C GLN A 141 5.02 36.81 5.66
N PHE A 142 5.25 36.04 4.59
CA PHE A 142 6.37 36.23 3.67
C PHE A 142 5.94 36.70 2.29
N ILE A 143 4.63 36.85 2.04
CA ILE A 143 4.08 37.09 0.70
C ILE A 143 4.55 38.40 0.09
N ASP A 144 4.84 39.41 0.93
CA ASP A 144 5.34 40.72 0.51
C ASP A 144 6.89 40.79 0.49
N THR A 145 7.57 39.67 0.76
CA THR A 145 9.04 39.56 0.68
C THR A 145 9.45 39.16 -0.74
N PRO A 146 10.53 39.76 -1.31
CA PRO A 146 11.06 39.34 -2.61
C PRO A 146 11.41 37.86 -2.66
N VAL A 147 11.04 37.20 -3.77
CA VAL A 147 11.14 35.74 -3.91
C VAL A 147 12.60 35.24 -3.89
N LYS A 148 13.59 36.08 -4.21
CA LYS A 148 15.02 35.75 -4.04
C LYS A 148 15.43 35.46 -2.59
N HIS A 149 14.63 35.90 -1.61
CA HIS A 149 14.85 35.62 -0.19
C HIS A 149 14.05 34.41 0.30
N TYR A 150 13.28 33.76 -0.57
CA TYR A 150 12.56 32.54 -0.22
C TYR A 150 13.53 31.37 -0.12
N SER A 151 13.27 30.47 0.83
CA SER A 151 13.87 29.13 0.77
C SER A 151 13.37 28.39 -0.48
N SER A 152 14.10 27.37 -0.92
CA SER A 152 13.68 26.49 -2.02
C SER A 152 12.27 25.90 -1.77
N GLY A 153 11.95 25.57 -0.52
CA GLY A 153 10.63 25.10 -0.12
C GLY A 153 9.55 26.17 -0.31
N MET A 154 9.73 27.38 0.24
CA MET A 154 8.75 28.48 0.08
C MET A 154 8.50 28.81 -1.39
N PHE A 155 9.58 28.86 -2.17
CA PHE A 155 9.54 29.11 -3.60
C PHE A 155 8.67 28.08 -4.33
N MET A 156 8.90 26.80 -4.06
CA MET A 156 8.12 25.72 -4.64
C MET A 156 6.66 25.75 -4.18
N ARG A 157 6.41 26.02 -2.90
CA ARG A 157 5.04 26.13 -2.36
C ARG A 157 4.23 27.17 -3.11
N LEU A 158 4.83 28.34 -3.36
CA LEU A 158 4.18 29.41 -4.12
C LEU A 158 3.90 28.98 -5.57
N GLY A 159 4.90 28.41 -6.25
CA GLY A 159 4.74 27.93 -7.63
C GLY A 159 3.63 26.88 -7.76
N PHE A 160 3.59 25.91 -6.85
CA PHE A 160 2.55 24.88 -6.82
C PHE A 160 1.17 25.46 -6.49
N ALA A 161 1.09 26.37 -5.51
CA ALA A 161 -0.16 27.03 -5.14
C ALA A 161 -0.77 27.79 -6.33
N ILE A 162 0.05 28.49 -7.11
CA ILE A 162 -0.40 29.16 -8.33
C ILE A 162 -0.92 28.10 -9.33
N ALA A 163 -0.16 27.02 -9.55
CA ALA A 163 -0.48 25.97 -10.52
C ALA A 163 -1.87 25.38 -10.36
N VAL A 164 -2.23 24.99 -9.13
CA VAL A 164 -3.48 24.25 -8.87
C VAL A 164 -4.71 25.15 -8.74
N ASN A 165 -4.51 26.45 -8.50
CA ASN A 165 -5.59 27.43 -8.35
C ASN A 165 -5.94 28.18 -9.64
N VAL A 166 -5.01 28.28 -10.59
CA VAL A 166 -5.26 28.93 -11.90
C VAL A 166 -6.13 28.06 -12.83
N ASP A 167 -6.26 26.76 -12.54
CA ASP A 167 -7.16 25.81 -13.24
C ASP A 167 -6.88 25.69 -14.76
N PRO A 168 -5.63 25.38 -15.16
CA PRO A 168 -5.23 25.27 -16.57
C PRO A 168 -5.89 24.08 -17.28
N ALA A 169 -5.97 24.12 -18.61
CA ALA A 169 -6.47 23.00 -19.41
C ALA A 169 -5.54 21.78 -19.35
N ILE A 170 -4.22 22.03 -19.34
CA ILE A 170 -3.16 21.02 -19.27
C ILE A 170 -2.18 21.42 -18.15
N LEU A 171 -2.00 20.52 -17.18
CA LEU A 171 -1.04 20.70 -16.07
C LEU A 171 0.14 19.74 -16.24
N LEU A 172 1.35 20.28 -16.34
CA LEU A 172 2.60 19.54 -16.43
C LEU A 172 3.31 19.55 -15.07
N ILE A 173 3.67 18.37 -14.57
CA ILE A 173 4.25 18.21 -13.25
C ILE A 173 5.53 17.41 -13.41
N ASP A 174 6.65 18.01 -13.05
CA ASP A 174 7.91 17.29 -12.89
C ASP A 174 8.06 16.83 -11.44
N GLU A 175 8.96 15.87 -11.21
CA GLU A 175 9.30 15.12 -9.98
C GLU A 175 9.47 15.94 -8.68
N VAL A 176 9.43 17.25 -8.84
CA VAL A 176 9.46 18.32 -7.86
C VAL A 176 8.47 18.12 -6.70
N LEU A 177 7.35 17.40 -6.84
CA LEU A 177 6.40 17.16 -5.74
C LEU A 177 7.04 16.56 -4.46
N ALA A 178 8.21 15.94 -4.57
CA ALA A 178 8.95 15.36 -3.45
C ALA A 178 9.78 16.37 -2.63
N VAL A 179 9.76 17.66 -2.95
CA VAL A 179 10.55 18.70 -2.25
C VAL A 179 9.64 19.56 -1.36
N GLY A 180 9.70 19.32 -0.07
CA GLY A 180 8.86 19.97 0.94
C GLY A 180 8.84 19.15 2.22
N ASP A 181 7.98 19.53 3.17
CA ASP A 181 7.62 18.64 4.26
C ASP A 181 6.52 17.66 3.79
N ALA A 182 6.39 16.52 4.47
CA ALA A 182 5.42 15.47 4.12
C ALA A 182 3.98 16.02 4.06
N ARG A 183 3.66 16.94 4.98
CA ARG A 183 2.39 17.67 5.04
C ARG A 183 2.06 18.40 3.75
N PHE A 184 2.97 19.24 3.24
CA PHE A 184 2.73 20.00 2.02
C PHE A 184 2.65 19.09 0.81
N ALA A 185 3.45 18.01 0.76
CA ALA A 185 3.34 17.01 -0.29
C ALA A 185 1.95 16.34 -0.32
N ALA A 186 1.39 15.97 0.84
CA ALA A 186 0.03 15.43 0.93
C ALA A 186 -1.01 16.42 0.39
N LYS A 187 -0.92 17.70 0.80
CA LYS A 187 -1.78 18.80 0.30
C LYS A 187 -1.68 18.96 -1.22
N CYS A 188 -0.48 18.83 -1.79
CA CYS A 188 -0.28 18.83 -3.23
C CYS A 188 -1.02 17.69 -3.91
N TYR A 189 -0.92 16.46 -3.39
CA TYR A 189 -1.61 15.31 -3.98
C TYR A 189 -3.14 15.41 -3.94
N GLU A 190 -3.70 15.91 -2.85
CA GLU A 190 -5.14 16.18 -2.76
C GLU A 190 -5.58 17.22 -3.79
N ALA A 191 -4.79 18.29 -3.96
CA ALA A 191 -5.05 19.29 -4.99
C ALA A 191 -4.99 18.70 -6.39
N LEU A 192 -4.04 17.81 -6.69
CA LEU A 192 -3.95 17.12 -7.97
C LEU A 192 -5.12 16.18 -8.22
N ALA A 193 -5.59 15.46 -7.20
CA ALA A 193 -6.80 14.64 -7.30
C ALA A 193 -8.02 15.52 -7.62
N ALA A 194 -8.14 16.69 -6.98
CA ALA A 194 -9.21 17.65 -7.28
C ALA A 194 -9.11 18.25 -8.70
N VAL A 195 -7.90 18.51 -9.20
CA VAL A 195 -7.68 18.95 -10.59
C VAL A 195 -8.09 17.85 -11.58
N LYS A 196 -7.74 16.59 -11.30
CA LYS A 196 -8.18 15.43 -12.10
C LYS A 196 -9.70 15.29 -12.11
N GLN A 197 -10.36 15.40 -10.95
CA GLN A 197 -11.83 15.33 -10.83
C GLN A 197 -12.55 16.43 -11.62
N ARG A 198 -11.93 17.59 -11.82
CA ARG A 198 -12.43 18.66 -12.68
C ARG A 198 -12.30 18.37 -14.19
N GLY A 199 -11.76 17.21 -14.57
CA GLY A 199 -11.55 16.81 -15.96
C GLY A 199 -10.41 17.56 -16.65
N ARG A 200 -9.42 18.06 -15.87
CA ARG A 200 -8.21 18.68 -16.42
C ARG A 200 -7.22 17.60 -16.83
N THR A 201 -6.48 17.86 -17.91
CA THR A 201 -5.46 16.92 -18.41
C THR A 201 -4.18 17.11 -17.61
N ILE A 202 -3.56 16.03 -17.14
CA ILE A 202 -2.35 16.09 -16.33
C ILE A 202 -1.25 15.25 -16.99
N VAL A 203 -0.05 15.82 -17.14
CA VAL A 203 1.15 15.05 -17.48
C VAL A 203 2.06 15.03 -16.27
N PHE A 204 2.23 13.86 -15.69
CA PHE A 204 2.93 13.65 -14.43
C PHE A 204 4.23 12.86 -14.65
N VAL A 205 5.36 13.44 -14.26
CA VAL A 205 6.66 12.76 -14.33
C VAL A 205 7.11 12.42 -12.92
N SER A 206 7.38 11.14 -12.70
CA SER A 206 7.86 10.65 -11.42
C SER A 206 8.72 9.40 -11.62
N HIS A 207 9.72 9.23 -10.77
CA HIS A 207 10.47 7.98 -10.64
C HIS A 207 9.82 7.02 -9.62
N ASP A 208 8.78 7.44 -8.91
CA ASP A 208 8.07 6.65 -7.91
C ASP A 208 6.90 5.89 -8.57
N PRO A 209 7.02 4.56 -8.75
CA PRO A 209 5.98 3.77 -9.41
C PRO A 209 4.66 3.76 -8.64
N ILE A 210 4.69 3.95 -7.31
CA ILE A 210 3.49 3.97 -6.47
C ILE A 210 2.66 5.21 -6.78
N GLN A 211 3.31 6.37 -6.87
CA GLN A 211 2.64 7.63 -7.24
C GLN A 211 2.04 7.53 -8.63
N VAL A 212 2.81 7.02 -9.59
CA VAL A 212 2.35 6.84 -10.96
C VAL A 212 1.13 5.91 -11.01
N ARG A 213 1.17 4.78 -10.28
CA ARG A 213 0.04 3.84 -10.18
C ARG A 213 -1.21 4.48 -9.57
N ARG A 214 -1.05 5.35 -8.57
CA ARG A 214 -2.18 5.97 -7.84
C ARG A 214 -2.88 7.05 -8.64
N PHE A 215 -2.14 7.86 -9.40
CA PHE A 215 -2.69 9.08 -10.01
C PHE A 215 -2.92 8.99 -11.51
N CYS A 216 -2.18 8.12 -12.22
CA CYS A 216 -2.19 8.08 -13.68
C CYS A 216 -3.19 7.06 -14.22
N ASP A 217 -3.86 7.44 -15.30
CA ASP A 217 -4.76 6.55 -16.05
C ASP A 217 -3.96 5.70 -17.05
N ARG A 218 -2.92 6.30 -17.64
CA ARG A 218 -1.96 5.64 -18.52
C ARG A 218 -0.54 6.06 -18.17
N VAL A 219 0.43 5.25 -18.56
CA VAL A 219 1.84 5.45 -18.28
C VAL A 219 2.65 5.22 -19.55
N LEU A 220 3.46 6.21 -19.90
CA LEU A 220 4.47 6.15 -20.95
C LEU A 220 5.82 5.81 -20.32
N TRP A 221 6.38 4.67 -20.71
CA TRP A 221 7.78 4.35 -20.41
C TRP A 221 8.69 4.84 -21.54
N LEU A 222 9.56 5.78 -21.19
CA LEU A 222 10.57 6.36 -22.05
C LEU A 222 11.97 5.79 -21.75
N ASP A 223 12.68 5.34 -22.78
CA ASP A 223 14.04 4.80 -22.70
C ASP A 223 14.90 5.39 -23.83
N HIS A 224 16.01 6.04 -23.48
CA HIS A 224 16.94 6.67 -24.43
C HIS A 224 16.26 7.47 -25.55
N GLY A 225 15.28 8.31 -25.19
CA GLY A 225 14.57 9.18 -26.12
C GLY A 225 13.49 8.49 -26.97
N ARG A 226 13.18 7.21 -26.71
CA ARG A 226 12.18 6.44 -27.44
C ARG A 226 11.09 5.91 -26.52
N VAL A 227 9.86 5.83 -27.03
CA VAL A 227 8.74 5.19 -26.32
C VAL A 227 8.94 3.68 -26.36
N ARG A 228 9.02 3.04 -25.19
CA ARG A 228 9.11 1.58 -25.07
C ARG A 228 7.75 0.94 -24.92
N LEU A 229 6.91 1.52 -24.08
CA LEU A 229 5.59 1.01 -23.76
C LEU A 229 4.69 2.17 -23.34
N LEU A 230 3.42 2.11 -23.75
CA LEU A 230 2.39 3.05 -23.36
C LEU A 230 1.09 2.28 -23.13
N SER A 231 0.72 2.08 -21.86
CA SER A 231 -0.48 1.34 -21.46
C SER A 231 -0.96 1.83 -20.08
N ASP A 232 -1.91 1.14 -19.47
CA ASP A 232 -2.27 1.30 -18.08
C ASP A 232 -1.05 1.09 -17.13
N PRO A 233 -1.07 1.70 -15.92
CA PRO A 233 0.02 1.56 -14.96
C PRO A 233 0.33 0.12 -14.55
N ARG A 234 -0.66 -0.78 -14.52
CA ARG A 234 -0.47 -2.17 -14.05
C ARG A 234 0.37 -2.98 -15.04
N SER A 235 0.31 -2.64 -16.31
CA SER A 235 1.14 -3.25 -17.37
C SER A 235 2.53 -2.61 -17.46
N VAL A 236 2.61 -1.27 -17.40
CA VAL A 236 3.87 -0.55 -17.71
C VAL A 236 4.87 -0.58 -16.55
N ILE A 237 4.40 -0.46 -15.31
CA ILE A 237 5.28 -0.38 -14.14
C ILE A 237 6.11 -1.66 -13.95
N PRO A 238 5.54 -2.88 -13.98
CA PRO A 238 6.32 -4.10 -13.85
C PRO A 238 7.37 -4.24 -14.95
N ALA A 239 7.00 -3.98 -16.21
CA ALA A 239 7.93 -4.02 -17.35
C ALA A 239 9.09 -3.01 -17.21
N TYR A 240 8.79 -1.81 -16.71
CA TYR A 240 9.82 -0.80 -16.43
C TYR A 240 10.77 -1.24 -15.31
N LEU A 241 10.22 -1.70 -14.18
CA LEU A 241 11.02 -2.17 -13.03
C LEU A 241 11.89 -3.37 -13.42
N GLN A 242 11.33 -4.32 -14.18
CA GLN A 242 12.06 -5.42 -14.79
C GLN A 242 13.25 -4.95 -15.61
N ALA A 243 13.05 -3.99 -16.52
CA ALA A 243 14.13 -3.50 -17.38
C ALA A 243 15.20 -2.71 -16.61
N MET A 244 14.80 -1.94 -15.59
CA MET A 244 15.75 -1.22 -14.73
C MET A 244 16.57 -2.15 -13.85
N HIS A 245 15.98 -3.26 -13.42
CA HIS A 245 16.61 -4.23 -12.53
C HIS A 245 17.43 -5.26 -13.31
N GLY A 246 17.02 -5.59 -14.55
CA GLY A 246 17.80 -6.37 -15.50
C GLY A 246 19.10 -5.68 -15.93
N ARG A 247 19.19 -4.34 -15.88
CA ARG A 247 20.46 -3.59 -16.05
C ARG A 247 21.40 -3.68 -14.84
N ARG A 248 20.94 -4.19 -13.70
CA ARG A 248 21.73 -4.40 -12.46
C ARG A 248 21.92 -5.88 -12.09
N GLY A 249 21.59 -6.82 -12.97
CA GLY A 249 21.85 -8.24 -12.75
C GLY A 249 20.87 -8.92 -11.80
N LEU A 250 19.59 -8.52 -11.80
CA LEU A 250 18.52 -9.29 -11.17
C LEU A 250 17.35 -9.42 -12.14
N ALA A 251 16.94 -10.67 -12.34
CA ALA A 251 16.01 -11.11 -13.36
C ALA A 251 14.55 -10.67 -13.11
N ALA A 252 13.69 -10.92 -14.10
CA ALA A 252 12.35 -10.37 -14.22
C ALA A 252 11.39 -10.70 -13.05
N PRO A 253 10.40 -9.83 -12.77
CA PRO A 253 9.21 -10.24 -12.04
C PRO A 253 8.52 -11.37 -12.81
N GLY A 254 8.36 -12.53 -12.16
CA GLY A 254 7.78 -13.74 -12.76
C GLY A 254 8.72 -14.59 -13.63
N ALA A 255 9.91 -14.10 -13.99
CA ALA A 255 10.93 -14.92 -14.67
C ALA A 255 12.32 -14.60 -14.12
N ALA A 256 12.76 -15.38 -13.14
CA ALA A 256 14.18 -15.38 -12.81
C ALA A 256 14.98 -16.05 -13.93
N ASP A 257 16.18 -15.53 -14.22
CA ASP A 257 17.21 -16.27 -14.93
C ASP A 257 17.41 -17.56 -14.14
N PRO A 258 17.33 -18.74 -14.78
CA PRO A 258 17.41 -19.99 -14.06
C PRO A 258 18.81 -20.08 -13.44
N ALA A 259 18.88 -19.86 -12.12
CA ALA A 259 19.89 -20.52 -11.32
C ALA A 259 19.80 -22.03 -11.63
N PRO A 260 20.93 -22.77 -11.66
CA PRO A 260 20.92 -24.18 -11.99
C PRO A 260 19.85 -24.90 -11.15
N GLU A 261 18.93 -25.58 -11.85
CA GLU A 261 17.92 -26.42 -11.22
C GLU A 261 18.65 -27.58 -10.53
N GLU A 262 18.42 -27.74 -9.23
CA GLU A 262 19.05 -28.77 -8.42
C GLU A 262 17.97 -29.79 -8.02
N GLY A 263 18.24 -31.09 -8.13
CA GLY A 263 17.34 -32.14 -7.65
C GLY A 263 17.25 -33.35 -8.58
N SER A 264 16.51 -34.36 -8.15
CA SER A 264 16.34 -35.60 -8.93
C SER A 264 15.42 -35.46 -10.15
N GLY A 265 14.57 -34.43 -10.18
CA GLY A 265 13.60 -34.20 -11.25
C GLY A 265 12.37 -35.11 -11.20
N ALA A 266 12.22 -35.96 -10.18
CA ALA A 266 11.08 -36.86 -10.07
C ALA A 266 9.75 -36.12 -9.81
N ILE A 267 9.81 -34.97 -9.11
CA ILE A 267 8.72 -34.02 -8.95
C ILE A 267 9.27 -32.64 -9.26
N VAL A 268 8.66 -31.93 -10.20
CA VAL A 268 9.19 -30.67 -10.76
C VAL A 268 8.22 -29.54 -10.52
N VAL A 269 8.70 -28.41 -9.99
CA VAL A 269 7.98 -27.14 -10.06
C VAL A 269 7.90 -26.67 -11.52
N GLN A 270 6.75 -26.87 -12.15
CA GLN A 270 6.51 -26.51 -13.55
C GLN A 270 6.25 -25.02 -13.72
N ALA A 271 5.46 -24.43 -12.82
CA ALA A 271 5.14 -23.02 -12.82
C ALA A 271 4.96 -22.51 -11.39
N ALA A 272 5.22 -21.22 -11.19
CA ALA A 272 4.87 -20.55 -9.96
C ALA A 272 4.48 -19.11 -10.24
N VAL A 273 3.52 -18.57 -9.51
CA VAL A 273 3.09 -17.18 -9.63
C VAL A 273 2.71 -16.61 -8.27
N LEU A 274 2.83 -15.29 -8.14
CA LEU A 274 2.18 -14.56 -7.06
C LEU A 274 0.90 -13.96 -7.62
N ALA A 275 -0.20 -14.06 -6.87
CA ALA A 275 -1.51 -13.55 -7.23
C ALA A 275 -2.11 -12.74 -6.08
N ASP A 276 -3.14 -11.96 -6.40
CA ASP A 276 -3.97 -11.29 -5.40
C ASP A 276 -4.78 -12.34 -4.60
N PRO A 277 -4.76 -12.30 -3.25
CA PRO A 277 -5.51 -13.25 -2.43
C PRO A 277 -7.03 -13.24 -2.63
N ASP A 278 -7.59 -12.15 -3.18
CA ASP A 278 -9.04 -11.98 -3.34
C ASP A 278 -9.56 -12.37 -4.74
N GLY A 279 -8.76 -13.14 -5.50
CA GLY A 279 -9.16 -13.69 -6.81
C GLY A 279 -8.72 -12.88 -8.03
N GLY A 280 -7.69 -12.05 -7.90
CA GLY A 280 -7.08 -11.31 -9.00
C GLY A 280 -6.05 -12.12 -9.80
N GLY A 281 -5.64 -11.56 -10.94
CA GLY A 281 -4.53 -12.07 -11.75
C GLY A 281 -3.16 -11.93 -11.06
N GLU A 282 -2.08 -12.24 -11.77
CA GLU A 282 -0.73 -12.20 -11.21
C GLU A 282 -0.37 -10.81 -10.64
N HIS A 283 0.32 -10.79 -9.50
CA HIS A 283 0.66 -9.60 -8.75
C HIS A 283 2.05 -9.66 -8.10
N TYR A 284 2.88 -8.65 -8.33
CA TYR A 284 4.29 -8.63 -7.90
C TYR A 284 4.70 -7.31 -7.22
N SER A 285 3.76 -6.47 -6.78
CA SER A 285 4.06 -5.14 -6.20
C SER A 285 3.13 -4.78 -5.05
N TYR A 286 3.66 -4.91 -3.84
CA TYR A 286 2.94 -4.86 -2.58
C TYR A 286 3.31 -3.62 -1.75
N LEU A 287 2.48 -3.28 -0.78
CA LEU A 287 2.79 -2.38 0.34
C LEU A 287 3.03 -3.21 1.61
N PRO A 288 3.76 -2.67 2.61
CA PRO A 288 3.84 -3.27 3.93
C PRO A 288 2.45 -3.50 4.53
N GLY A 289 2.18 -4.74 4.96
CA GLY A 289 0.89 -5.19 5.48
C GLY A 289 -0.02 -5.86 4.44
N ASP A 290 0.27 -5.76 3.15
CA ASP A 290 -0.50 -6.46 2.11
C ASP A 290 -0.34 -7.99 2.23
N ALA A 291 -1.25 -8.75 1.63
CA ALA A 291 -1.14 -10.19 1.50
C ALA A 291 -0.96 -10.59 0.02
N ALA A 292 -0.35 -11.75 -0.20
CA ALA A 292 -0.12 -12.36 -1.50
C ALA A 292 -0.56 -13.82 -1.49
N LEU A 293 -0.92 -14.37 -2.64
CA LEU A 293 -1.16 -15.79 -2.83
C LEU A 293 -0.07 -16.38 -3.71
N LEU A 294 0.75 -17.27 -3.16
CA LEU A 294 1.74 -18.03 -3.90
C LEU A 294 1.09 -19.31 -4.44
N ARG A 295 1.04 -19.44 -5.76
CA ARG A 295 0.57 -20.65 -6.46
C ARG A 295 1.76 -21.38 -7.05
N VAL A 296 1.88 -22.67 -6.78
CA VAL A 296 2.96 -23.53 -7.26
C VAL A 296 2.33 -24.73 -7.96
N GLU A 297 2.62 -24.88 -9.26
CA GLU A 297 2.20 -26.02 -10.05
C GLU A 297 3.33 -27.05 -10.10
N LEU A 298 3.06 -28.24 -9.59
CA LEU A 298 3.96 -29.38 -9.61
C LEU A 298 3.57 -30.34 -10.73
N ALA A 299 4.57 -30.95 -11.35
CA ALA A 299 4.40 -32.07 -12.26
C ALA A 299 5.15 -33.29 -11.72
N THR A 300 4.48 -34.46 -11.73
CA THR A 300 5.08 -35.75 -11.38
C THR A 300 4.59 -36.84 -12.33
N GLU A 301 5.45 -37.81 -12.65
CA GLU A 301 5.10 -38.96 -13.51
C GLU A 301 4.66 -40.18 -12.69
N ALA A 302 5.00 -40.22 -11.40
CA ALA A 302 4.73 -41.32 -10.51
C ALA A 302 4.06 -40.83 -9.22
N TYR A 303 3.37 -41.75 -8.55
CA TYR A 303 2.87 -41.52 -7.20
C TYR A 303 4.06 -41.36 -6.23
N ALA A 304 3.99 -40.38 -5.34
CA ALA A 304 4.96 -40.20 -4.27
C ALA A 304 4.25 -39.78 -2.97
N ASP A 305 4.62 -40.43 -1.87
CA ASP A 305 4.20 -40.07 -0.52
C ASP A 305 5.25 -39.19 0.16
N ASP A 306 4.85 -38.58 1.27
CA ASP A 306 5.72 -37.78 2.13
C ASP A 306 6.43 -36.61 1.42
N VAL A 307 5.73 -35.92 0.52
CA VAL A 307 6.26 -34.78 -0.24
C VAL A 307 6.07 -33.49 0.54
N VAL A 308 7.08 -32.63 0.54
CA VAL A 308 7.09 -31.32 1.19
C VAL A 308 7.38 -30.25 0.16
N VAL A 309 6.54 -29.22 0.13
CA VAL A 309 6.75 -28.04 -0.70
C VAL A 309 7.07 -26.87 0.20
N GLY A 310 8.11 -26.10 -0.13
CA GLY A 310 8.53 -24.98 0.70
C GLY A 310 9.01 -23.80 -0.12
N TYR A 311 9.05 -22.66 0.54
CA TYR A 311 9.56 -21.42 -0.02
C TYR A 311 10.58 -20.76 0.92
N ALA A 312 11.46 -19.96 0.34
CA ALA A 312 12.34 -19.05 1.08
C ALA A 312 12.31 -17.66 0.43
N ILE A 313 11.92 -16.64 1.19
CA ILE A 313 11.91 -15.24 0.80
C ILE A 313 13.22 -14.59 1.21
N ARG A 314 13.96 -14.08 0.24
CA ARG A 314 15.20 -13.32 0.45
C ARG A 314 15.06 -11.90 -0.08
N ARG A 315 15.69 -10.94 0.59
CA ARG A 315 15.85 -9.61 0.01
C ARG A 315 16.94 -9.64 -1.08
N SER A 316 16.94 -8.64 -1.95
CA SER A 316 17.90 -8.52 -3.06
C SER A 316 19.38 -8.51 -2.65
N ASP A 317 19.72 -8.23 -1.39
CA ASP A 317 21.07 -8.33 -0.84
C ASP A 317 21.41 -9.73 -0.29
N GLY A 318 20.51 -10.71 -0.48
CA GLY A 318 20.69 -12.11 -0.08
C GLY A 318 20.19 -12.45 1.32
N LEU A 319 19.81 -11.45 2.12
CA LEU A 319 19.29 -11.65 3.48
C LEU A 319 18.03 -12.52 3.44
N LEU A 320 18.03 -13.64 4.17
CA LEU A 320 16.84 -14.46 4.39
C LEU A 320 15.86 -13.71 5.30
N VAL A 321 14.63 -13.58 4.84
CA VAL A 321 13.58 -12.82 5.52
C VAL A 321 12.54 -13.74 6.14
N SER A 322 12.13 -14.78 5.41
CA SER A 322 11.16 -15.77 5.88
C SER A 322 11.32 -17.05 5.08
N GLU A 323 11.08 -18.19 5.73
CA GLU A 323 10.96 -19.50 5.10
C GLU A 323 9.80 -20.27 5.73
N SER A 324 9.15 -21.12 4.96
CA SER A 324 8.08 -22.00 5.44
C SER A 324 7.89 -23.16 4.47
N SER A 325 7.23 -24.21 4.93
CA SER A 325 6.87 -25.37 4.12
C SER A 325 5.52 -25.96 4.52
N THR A 326 5.03 -26.87 3.70
CA THR A 326 3.87 -27.69 4.04
C THR A 326 4.13 -28.48 5.33
N ALA A 327 5.33 -29.03 5.51
CA ALA A 327 5.70 -29.77 6.73
C ALA A 327 5.57 -28.94 8.02
N THR A 328 5.87 -27.63 7.98
CA THR A 328 5.77 -26.75 9.15
C THR A 328 4.36 -26.23 9.43
N THR A 329 3.42 -26.37 8.49
CA THR A 329 2.09 -25.73 8.57
C THR A 329 0.93 -26.71 8.50
N ILE A 330 0.97 -27.66 7.57
CA ILE A 330 -0.14 -28.59 7.26
C ILE A 330 0.30 -30.07 7.21
N GLY A 331 1.59 -30.36 7.32
CA GLY A 331 2.18 -31.70 7.19
C GLY A 331 2.66 -32.05 5.78
N PRO A 332 3.33 -33.20 5.61
CA PRO A 332 3.71 -33.72 4.30
C PRO A 332 2.48 -34.20 3.51
N MET A 333 2.60 -34.24 2.18
CA MET A 333 1.51 -34.53 1.26
C MET A 333 1.84 -35.66 0.28
N SER A 334 0.83 -36.36 -0.18
CA SER A 334 0.94 -37.32 -1.29
C SER A 334 0.68 -36.62 -2.61
N VAL A 335 1.42 -36.97 -3.66
CA VAL A 335 1.18 -36.50 -5.03
C VAL A 335 0.93 -37.68 -5.95
N VAL A 336 -0.01 -37.51 -6.87
CA VAL A 336 -0.37 -38.50 -7.91
C VAL A 336 0.20 -38.07 -9.27
N PRO A 337 0.41 -38.99 -10.22
CA PRO A 337 0.83 -38.65 -11.58
C PRO A 337 -0.04 -37.57 -12.21
N GLY A 338 0.59 -36.56 -12.81
CA GLY A 338 -0.07 -35.40 -13.41
C GLY A 338 0.35 -34.08 -12.78
N ARG A 339 -0.58 -33.11 -12.81
CA ARG A 339 -0.37 -31.75 -12.29
C ARG A 339 -1.03 -31.59 -10.92
N THR A 340 -0.30 -31.06 -9.97
CA THR A 340 -0.79 -30.76 -8.62
C THR A 340 -0.58 -29.27 -8.34
N LEU A 341 -1.65 -28.57 -7.98
CA LEU A 341 -1.59 -27.17 -7.58
C LEU A 341 -1.46 -27.06 -6.06
N VAL A 342 -0.46 -26.32 -5.60
CA VAL A 342 -0.25 -25.98 -4.19
C VAL A 342 -0.38 -24.47 -4.01
N GLU A 343 -1.26 -24.05 -3.10
CA GLU A 343 -1.50 -22.64 -2.82
C GLU A 343 -1.06 -22.30 -1.39
N CYS A 344 -0.33 -21.20 -1.24
CA CYS A 344 0.14 -20.70 0.04
C CYS A 344 -0.19 -19.20 0.16
N ARG A 345 -1.01 -18.83 1.15
CA ARG A 345 -1.31 -17.44 1.45
C ARG A 345 -0.16 -16.83 2.26
N LEU A 346 0.49 -15.83 1.71
CA LEU A 346 1.59 -15.08 2.33
C LEU A 346 1.04 -13.76 2.86
N GLY A 347 0.92 -13.59 4.18
CA GLY A 347 0.67 -12.27 4.75
C GLY A 347 0.00 -12.25 6.12
N PRO A 348 -0.15 -11.05 6.72
CA PRO A 348 0.27 -9.74 6.19
C PRO A 348 1.79 -9.63 6.07
N LEU A 349 2.31 -9.08 4.97
CA LEU A 349 3.75 -8.99 4.69
C LEU A 349 4.37 -7.83 5.48
N PRO A 350 5.11 -8.06 6.58
CA PRO A 350 5.65 -6.99 7.41
C PRO A 350 6.93 -6.38 6.81
N PHE A 351 7.12 -6.50 5.50
CA PHE A 351 8.39 -6.21 4.84
C PHE A 351 8.59 -4.71 4.66
N GLY A 352 9.83 -4.27 4.85
CA GLY A 352 10.24 -2.93 4.48
C GLY A 352 10.26 -2.72 2.96
N PRO A 353 10.38 -1.47 2.51
CA PRO A 353 10.48 -1.16 1.09
C PRO A 353 11.72 -1.79 0.45
N GLY A 354 11.57 -2.48 -0.68
CA GLY A 354 12.68 -3.14 -1.36
C GLY A 354 12.27 -4.20 -2.39
N ALA A 355 13.27 -4.84 -2.98
CA ALA A 355 13.11 -5.98 -3.87
C ALA A 355 13.36 -7.29 -3.12
N TYR A 356 12.51 -8.28 -3.39
CA TYR A 356 12.51 -9.58 -2.73
C TYR A 356 12.41 -10.70 -3.76
N HIS A 357 13.01 -11.84 -3.45
CA HIS A 357 13.03 -13.04 -4.27
C HIS A 357 12.46 -14.22 -3.48
N ILE A 358 11.66 -15.06 -4.12
CA ILE A 358 11.16 -16.31 -3.56
C ILE A 358 11.90 -17.45 -4.25
N SER A 359 12.57 -18.29 -3.46
CA SER A 359 13.06 -19.59 -3.91
C SER A 359 12.03 -20.66 -3.53
N LEU A 360 11.87 -21.66 -4.37
CA LEU A 360 10.93 -22.77 -4.14
C LEU A 360 11.69 -24.08 -4.11
N GLY A 361 11.24 -25.02 -3.31
CA GLY A 361 11.70 -26.39 -3.44
C GLY A 361 10.65 -27.42 -3.07
N VAL A 362 10.95 -28.63 -3.48
CA VAL A 362 10.17 -29.84 -3.27
C VAL A 362 11.11 -30.91 -2.75
N TRP A 363 10.80 -31.46 -1.59
CA TRP A 363 11.62 -32.44 -0.88
C TRP A 363 10.77 -33.63 -0.43
N PRO A 364 11.38 -34.79 -0.20
CA PRO A 364 10.80 -35.77 0.70
C PRO A 364 10.80 -35.23 2.15
N ALA A 365 9.89 -35.71 3.00
CA ALA A 365 9.79 -35.30 4.40
C ALA A 365 10.99 -35.75 5.25
N ASP A 366 11.79 -36.69 4.75
CA ASP A 366 13.08 -37.05 5.34
C ASP A 366 14.12 -35.96 5.06
N ASP A 367 14.44 -35.20 6.11
CA ASP A 367 15.35 -34.04 6.13
C ASP A 367 16.79 -34.36 5.68
N ARG A 368 17.13 -35.64 5.46
CA ARG A 368 18.44 -36.11 4.97
C ARG A 368 18.49 -36.39 3.46
N ALA A 369 17.36 -36.37 2.77
CA ALA A 369 17.28 -36.76 1.38
C ALA A 369 17.45 -35.57 0.42
N HIS A 370 17.99 -35.87 -0.78
CA HIS A 370 18.17 -34.87 -1.82
C HIS A 370 16.83 -34.32 -2.30
N PRO A 371 16.73 -33.01 -2.64
CA PRO A 371 15.50 -32.42 -3.15
C PRO A 371 15.03 -33.11 -4.43
N TYR A 372 13.71 -33.20 -4.61
CA TYR A 372 13.13 -33.54 -5.91
C TYR A 372 13.39 -32.42 -6.92
N HIS A 373 13.16 -31.17 -6.51
CA HIS A 373 13.51 -30.00 -7.30
C HIS A 373 13.67 -28.78 -6.39
N LEU A 374 14.75 -28.03 -6.57
CA LEU A 374 15.04 -26.75 -5.96
C LEU A 374 15.23 -25.70 -7.05
N ARG A 375 14.38 -24.68 -7.03
CA ARG A 375 14.42 -23.53 -7.94
C ARG A 375 14.73 -22.26 -7.17
N ARG A 376 15.99 -21.85 -7.21
CA ARG A 376 16.45 -20.62 -6.54
C ARG A 376 15.92 -19.39 -7.26
N GLN A 377 15.53 -18.38 -6.48
CA GLN A 377 14.97 -17.11 -6.97
C GLN A 377 13.79 -17.27 -7.95
N ALA A 378 13.03 -18.37 -7.90
CA ALA A 378 11.88 -18.65 -8.78
C ALA A 378 10.98 -17.44 -9.09
N LEU A 379 10.73 -16.55 -8.12
CA LEU A 379 9.93 -15.34 -8.30
C LEU A 379 10.62 -14.10 -7.73
N THR A 380 10.30 -12.93 -8.29
CA THR A 380 10.72 -11.62 -7.77
C THR A 380 9.51 -10.71 -7.56
N PHE A 381 9.44 -10.03 -6.41
CA PHE A 381 8.40 -9.05 -6.11
C PHE A 381 8.98 -7.82 -5.39
N PHE A 382 8.19 -6.75 -5.35
CA PHE A 382 8.59 -5.46 -4.76
C PHE A 382 7.66 -5.04 -3.64
N VAL A 383 8.23 -4.42 -2.61
CA VAL A 383 7.49 -3.78 -1.52
C VAL A 383 7.76 -2.28 -1.55
N GLY A 384 6.69 -1.49 -1.54
CA GLY A 384 6.72 -0.04 -1.62
C GLY A 384 6.97 0.68 -0.29
N LYS A 385 7.19 2.00 -0.34
CA LYS A 385 7.24 2.87 0.85
C LYS A 385 5.83 3.36 1.21
N VAL A 386 5.52 3.44 2.50
CA VAL A 386 4.30 4.09 3.02
C VAL A 386 4.71 5.35 3.78
N ALA A 387 3.90 6.42 3.69
CA ALA A 387 4.12 7.65 4.43
C ALA A 387 4.11 7.38 5.95
N GLY A 388 5.12 7.86 6.67
CA GLY A 388 5.30 7.56 8.10
C GLY A 388 5.81 6.15 8.42
N ALA A 389 6.12 5.32 7.41
CA ALA A 389 6.65 3.98 7.64
C ALA A 389 8.02 4.00 8.31
N GLN A 390 8.22 3.02 9.19
CA GLN A 390 9.51 2.76 9.81
C GLN A 390 10.57 2.41 8.78
N ARG A 391 11.83 2.76 9.08
CA ARG A 391 12.99 2.35 8.30
C ARG A 391 13.47 1.00 8.82
N GLY A 392 13.60 0.01 7.93
CA GLY A 392 14.12 -1.31 8.30
C GLY A 392 13.78 -2.39 7.28
N THR A 393 14.32 -3.59 7.48
CA THR A 393 13.96 -4.80 6.70
C THR A 393 12.54 -5.26 6.98
N MET A 394 12.05 -5.00 8.20
CA MET A 394 10.67 -5.21 8.62
C MET A 394 10.08 -3.90 9.14
N VAL A 395 8.76 -3.78 9.02
CA VAL A 395 7.93 -2.78 9.68
C VAL A 395 7.39 -3.40 10.97
N VAL A 396 7.69 -2.80 12.12
CA VAL A 396 7.23 -3.27 13.43
C VAL A 396 6.17 -2.29 13.93
N PRO A 397 4.92 -2.70 14.21
CA PRO A 397 3.95 -1.79 14.80
C PRO A 397 4.50 -1.19 16.10
N ALA A 398 4.53 0.13 16.22
CA ALA A 398 5.04 0.82 17.39
C ALA A 398 3.99 1.77 17.97
N GLN A 399 3.75 1.66 19.27
CA GLN A 399 2.88 2.55 20.01
C GLN A 399 3.72 3.38 20.98
N TRP A 400 3.58 4.71 20.89
CA TRP A 400 4.25 5.63 21.79
C TRP A 400 3.21 6.16 22.80
N ARG A 401 3.49 5.96 24.09
CA ARG A 401 2.75 6.63 25.17
C ARG A 401 3.62 7.76 25.69
N VAL A 402 3.00 8.90 25.95
CA VAL A 402 3.72 10.06 26.48
C VAL A 402 3.02 10.56 27.72
N SER A 403 3.80 11.07 28.67
CA SER A 403 3.29 11.72 29.88
C SER A 403 2.34 12.88 29.54
N PRO A 404 1.35 13.16 30.41
CA PRO A 404 0.39 14.26 30.21
C PRO A 404 1.04 15.66 30.14
N THR A 405 2.28 15.79 30.60
CA THR A 405 3.05 17.04 30.63
C THR A 405 3.71 17.38 29.29
N ALA A 406 3.79 16.42 28.36
CA ALA A 406 4.41 16.64 27.08
C ALA A 406 3.43 17.36 26.13
N ARG A 407 3.89 18.46 25.54
CA ARG A 407 3.15 19.19 24.51
C ARG A 407 3.59 18.73 23.14
N PHE A 408 2.62 18.41 22.28
CA PHE A 408 2.87 17.97 20.90
C PHE A 408 2.21 18.91 19.91
N GLN A 409 2.89 19.08 18.78
CA GLN A 409 2.29 19.62 17.58
C GLN A 409 1.60 18.45 16.85
N PRO A 410 0.27 18.48 16.65
CA PRO A 410 -0.43 17.39 15.98
C PRO A 410 0.12 17.18 14.56
N LEU A 411 0.25 15.91 14.15
CA LEU A 411 0.49 15.55 12.75
C LEU A 411 -0.68 16.11 11.91
N ALA A 412 -0.36 16.67 10.76
CA ALA A 412 -1.39 17.27 9.92
C ALA A 412 -2.31 16.22 9.30
N PRO A 413 -3.54 16.60 8.91
CA PRO A 413 -4.45 15.72 8.17
C PRO A 413 -3.75 15.27 6.87
N GLY A 414 -3.43 13.97 6.75
CA GLY A 414 -2.62 13.41 5.66
C GLY A 414 -1.25 12.85 6.07
N ASP A 415 -0.69 13.31 7.20
CA ASP A 415 0.48 12.72 7.87
C ASP A 415 0.08 11.73 8.98
N ALA A 416 -1.21 11.68 9.32
CA ALA A 416 -1.73 10.60 10.12
C ALA A 416 -1.35 9.29 9.41
N PRO A 417 -0.64 8.36 10.09
CA PRO A 417 -0.36 7.07 9.48
C PRO A 417 -1.70 6.53 8.96
N ILE A 418 -1.73 6.07 7.70
CA ILE A 418 -2.78 5.14 7.28
C ILE A 418 -2.81 4.12 8.40
N ALA A 419 -3.97 3.96 9.06
CA ALA A 419 -4.13 3.01 10.15
C ALA A 419 -3.40 1.76 9.70
N GLN A 420 -2.29 1.43 10.38
CA GLN A 420 -1.55 0.23 10.03
C GLN A 420 -2.65 -0.84 10.02
N PRO A 421 -2.84 -1.60 8.93
CA PRO A 421 -3.70 -2.76 9.03
C PRO A 421 -3.16 -3.49 10.26
N ASP A 422 -4.01 -3.63 11.28
CA ASP A 422 -3.60 -4.23 12.54
C ASP A 422 -2.88 -5.50 12.15
N MET A 423 -1.56 -5.55 12.30
CA MET A 423 -0.79 -6.74 11.92
C MET A 423 -1.08 -7.91 12.88
N LEU A 424 -2.09 -7.74 13.74
CA LEU A 424 -2.63 -8.67 14.71
C LEU A 424 -4.18 -8.65 14.76
N THR A 425 -4.91 -8.08 13.79
CA THR A 425 -6.36 -8.36 13.65
C THR A 425 -6.68 -8.88 12.26
N GLU A 426 -7.00 -10.17 12.21
CA GLU A 426 -7.59 -10.82 11.05
C GLU A 426 -8.93 -10.13 10.74
N ARG A 427 -9.06 -9.54 9.55
CA ARG A 427 -10.36 -9.42 8.90
C ARG A 427 -10.66 -10.76 8.25
N PRO A 428 -11.75 -11.45 8.62
CA PRO A 428 -12.08 -12.74 8.01
C PRO A 428 -12.57 -12.54 6.57
N GLY A 429 -11.85 -13.11 5.61
CA GLY A 429 -12.42 -13.52 4.32
C GLY A 429 -13.29 -14.78 4.50
N PRO A 430 -14.23 -15.06 3.57
CA PRO A 430 -15.35 -15.94 3.85
C PRO A 430 -15.02 -17.42 3.63
N ALA A 431 -15.35 -18.24 4.63
CA ALA A 431 -16.17 -19.46 4.58
C ALA A 431 -15.64 -20.51 5.57
N TRP A 432 -15.96 -20.32 6.84
CA TRP A 432 -15.87 -21.38 7.85
C TRP A 432 -17.04 -22.34 7.63
N SER A 433 -16.75 -23.64 7.63
CA SER A 433 -17.72 -24.74 7.74
C SER A 433 -18.62 -24.55 8.97
N ALA A 434 -19.83 -25.11 8.93
CA ALA A 434 -20.88 -24.93 9.93
C ALA A 434 -20.35 -24.96 11.39
N PRO A 435 -20.75 -23.99 12.24
CA PRO A 435 -20.25 -23.90 13.61
C PRO A 435 -20.73 -25.08 14.47
N PRO A 436 -19.92 -25.51 15.45
CA PRO A 436 -20.21 -26.66 16.29
C PRO A 436 -21.46 -26.43 17.18
N SER A 437 -22.14 -27.52 17.54
CA SER A 437 -23.36 -27.52 18.37
C SER A 437 -23.10 -27.29 19.87
N ALA A 438 -21.84 -27.21 20.30
CA ALA A 438 -21.47 -26.88 21.68
C ALA A 438 -20.13 -26.13 21.76
N LEU A 439 -20.06 -25.12 22.64
CA LEU A 439 -18.85 -24.36 22.97
C LEU A 439 -18.45 -24.59 24.44
N ALA A 440 -17.23 -25.08 24.67
CA ALA A 440 -16.65 -25.33 25.99
C ALA A 440 -15.30 -24.61 26.15
N LEU A 441 -15.01 -24.10 27.35
CA LEU A 441 -13.75 -23.42 27.65
C LEU A 441 -12.69 -24.38 28.24
N GLY A 442 -11.75 -24.84 27.40
CA GLY A 442 -10.44 -25.46 27.72
C GLY A 442 -10.34 -26.98 27.44
N GLU A 443 -9.28 -27.59 26.87
CA GLU A 443 -7.89 -27.17 26.58
C GLU A 443 -7.44 -27.34 25.10
N ARG A 444 -8.31 -27.78 24.18
CA ARG A 444 -8.05 -27.78 22.72
C ARG A 444 -9.34 -27.64 21.93
N ASP A 445 -9.11 -27.14 20.71
CA ASP A 445 -9.94 -26.99 19.52
C ASP A 445 -11.23 -26.16 19.73
N ASP A 446 -11.24 -24.96 19.14
CA ASP A 446 -12.41 -24.08 18.95
C ASP A 446 -12.73 -23.08 20.10
N GLU A 447 -11.80 -22.18 20.42
CA GLU A 447 -12.15 -20.98 21.18
C GLU A 447 -13.12 -20.09 20.38
N HIS A 448 -14.42 -20.06 20.74
CA HIS A 448 -15.33 -19.02 20.25
C HIS A 448 -16.07 -18.32 21.38
N LEU A 449 -15.47 -17.24 21.88
CA LEU A 449 -16.15 -16.22 22.68
C LEU A 449 -15.60 -14.85 22.28
N GLY A 450 -16.48 -13.97 21.79
CA GLY A 450 -16.15 -12.75 21.05
C GLY A 450 -15.46 -11.61 21.83
N ALA A 451 -15.55 -10.37 21.32
CA ALA A 451 -14.92 -9.22 21.95
C ALA A 451 -15.50 -8.93 23.34
N GLY A 452 -14.64 -8.80 24.35
CA GLY A 452 -15.04 -8.44 25.72
C GLY A 452 -14.53 -9.38 26.82
N TRP A 453 -13.76 -10.43 26.51
CA TRP A 453 -13.26 -11.36 27.53
C TRP A 453 -11.88 -10.97 28.06
N TYR A 454 -11.70 -10.99 29.39
CA TYR A 454 -10.42 -10.68 30.05
C TYR A 454 -9.88 -11.90 30.82
N PRO A 455 -8.57 -12.24 30.68
CA PRO A 455 -7.92 -13.21 31.54
C PRO A 455 -7.64 -12.59 32.93
N ALA A 456 -7.99 -13.32 33.99
CA ALA A 456 -7.65 -12.95 35.37
C ALA A 456 -6.44 -13.78 35.83
N GLU A 457 -5.26 -13.16 35.93
CA GLU A 457 -3.98 -13.83 36.21
C GLU A 457 -3.88 -14.45 37.63
N ASN A 458 -4.80 -14.11 38.54
CA ASN A 458 -4.69 -14.46 39.97
C ASN A 458 -5.88 -15.28 40.53
N TRP A 459 -6.71 -15.86 39.68
CA TRP A 459 -7.91 -16.61 40.10
C TRP A 459 -7.76 -18.10 39.76
N PRO A 460 -8.37 -19.01 40.55
CA PRO A 460 -8.29 -20.46 40.31
C PRO A 460 -8.79 -20.82 38.90
N PRO A 461 -8.34 -21.95 38.35
CA PRO A 461 -7.65 -22.02 37.06
C PRO A 461 -8.44 -21.41 35.89
N ARG A 462 -7.79 -20.49 35.15
CA ARG A 462 -8.09 -20.07 33.76
C ARG A 462 -9.54 -19.67 33.44
N VAL A 463 -10.23 -19.03 34.37
CA VAL A 463 -11.56 -18.45 34.12
C VAL A 463 -11.44 -17.18 33.28
N ARG A 464 -12.14 -17.11 32.14
CA ARG A 464 -12.34 -15.88 31.37
C ARG A 464 -13.56 -15.15 31.92
N TRP A 465 -13.53 -13.82 31.94
CA TRP A 465 -14.66 -12.98 32.39
C TRP A 465 -15.16 -12.11 31.26
N THR A 466 -16.48 -11.96 31.11
CA THR A 466 -17.07 -11.01 30.17
C THR A 466 -16.86 -9.58 30.64
N ALA A 467 -16.85 -8.65 29.70
CA ALA A 467 -17.15 -7.25 29.91
C ALA A 467 -18.68 -7.11 30.05
N GLY A 468 -19.26 -6.07 29.44
CA GLY A 468 -20.73 -5.83 29.39
C GLY A 468 -21.49 -6.67 28.37
N ARG A 469 -20.82 -7.31 27.42
CA ARG A 469 -21.47 -8.14 26.41
C ARG A 469 -20.54 -9.28 25.98
N ALA A 470 -21.10 -10.46 25.78
CA ALA A 470 -20.44 -11.61 25.17
C ALA A 470 -21.32 -12.15 24.04
N VAL A 471 -20.70 -12.63 22.95
CA VAL A 471 -21.41 -13.23 21.82
C VAL A 471 -20.79 -14.58 21.50
N ALA A 472 -21.64 -15.58 21.28
CA ALA A 472 -21.31 -16.93 20.85
C ALA A 472 -22.23 -17.36 19.71
N TYR A 473 -21.77 -18.27 18.85
CA TYR A 473 -22.59 -18.88 17.81
C TYR A 473 -22.78 -20.36 18.13
N VAL A 474 -24.03 -20.83 18.15
CA VAL A 474 -24.36 -22.24 18.43
C VAL A 474 -25.34 -22.75 17.39
N THR A 475 -25.27 -24.03 17.05
CA THR A 475 -26.17 -24.65 16.07
C THR A 475 -27.35 -25.33 16.77
N GLN A 476 -28.57 -24.97 16.39
CA GLN A 476 -29.80 -25.68 16.76
C GLN A 476 -30.17 -26.63 15.62
N GLU A 477 -30.39 -27.91 15.91
CA GLU A 477 -30.91 -28.89 14.94
C GLU A 477 -32.43 -28.71 14.72
N ALA A 478 -32.99 -29.36 13.70
CA ALA A 478 -34.43 -29.26 13.41
C ALA A 478 -35.27 -29.80 14.59
N GLY A 479 -36.30 -29.05 14.98
CA GLY A 479 -37.18 -29.36 16.11
C GLY A 479 -37.02 -28.41 17.29
N HIS A 480 -37.50 -28.85 18.46
CA HIS A 480 -37.35 -28.10 19.71
C HIS A 480 -35.91 -28.19 20.21
N GLY A 481 -35.39 -27.07 20.68
CA GLY A 481 -34.08 -27.01 21.31
C GLY A 481 -34.14 -26.26 22.63
N THR A 482 -33.19 -26.54 23.50
CA THR A 482 -33.06 -25.84 24.78
C THR A 482 -31.66 -25.25 24.90
N LEU A 483 -31.57 -23.93 25.03
CA LEU A 483 -30.31 -23.24 25.24
C LEU A 483 -29.88 -23.40 26.70
N VAL A 484 -28.72 -23.99 26.93
CA VAL A 484 -28.10 -24.15 28.26
C VAL A 484 -26.87 -23.25 28.37
N ILE A 485 -26.91 -22.32 29.32
CA ILE A 485 -25.83 -21.36 29.61
C ILE A 485 -25.30 -21.66 31.01
N SER A 486 -24.02 -22.00 31.12
CA SER A 486 -23.39 -22.27 32.41
C SER A 486 -22.57 -21.08 32.85
N ALA A 487 -22.98 -20.35 33.90
CA ALA A 487 -22.33 -19.10 34.31
C ALA A 487 -22.27 -18.88 35.83
N CYS A 488 -21.31 -18.07 36.30
CA CYS A 488 -21.20 -17.64 37.69
C CYS A 488 -20.72 -16.17 37.81
N ARG A 489 -20.85 -15.59 39.01
CA ARG A 489 -20.40 -14.21 39.28
C ARG A 489 -18.96 -14.15 39.77
N PRO A 490 -18.29 -12.98 39.65
CA PRO A 490 -16.91 -12.81 40.09
C PRO A 490 -16.72 -12.70 41.61
N LEU A 491 -17.65 -12.18 42.41
CA LEU A 491 -17.37 -11.88 43.84
C LEU A 491 -18.44 -12.36 44.81
N HIS A 492 -18.00 -12.83 45.98
CA HIS A 492 -18.84 -13.42 47.03
C HIS A 492 -19.92 -12.45 47.58
N ASP A 493 -19.62 -11.15 47.65
CA ASP A 493 -20.49 -10.11 48.25
C ASP A 493 -21.11 -9.13 47.23
N ALA A 494 -20.94 -9.36 45.92
CA ALA A 494 -21.54 -8.51 44.89
C ALA A 494 -23.07 -8.73 44.78
N SER A 495 -23.82 -7.64 44.57
CA SER A 495 -25.27 -7.71 44.29
C SER A 495 -25.53 -8.51 43.00
N PRO A 496 -26.64 -9.27 42.90
CA PRO A 496 -26.95 -10.05 41.70
C PRO A 496 -27.11 -9.13 40.48
N ALA A 497 -26.23 -9.27 39.48
CA ALA A 497 -26.31 -8.52 38.23
C ALA A 497 -27.37 -9.16 37.30
N PRO A 498 -28.29 -8.38 36.72
CA PRO A 498 -29.22 -8.89 35.73
C PRO A 498 -28.48 -9.12 34.40
N VAL A 499 -28.73 -10.29 33.83
CA VAL A 499 -28.16 -10.74 32.56
C VAL A 499 -29.28 -10.89 31.55
N ARG A 500 -29.13 -10.31 30.37
CA ARG A 500 -30.03 -10.50 29.23
C ARG A 500 -29.43 -11.50 28.25
N VAL A 501 -30.26 -12.44 27.82
CA VAL A 501 -29.94 -13.38 26.75
C VAL A 501 -30.65 -12.88 25.51
N LEU A 502 -29.89 -12.61 24.45
CA LEU A 502 -30.42 -12.32 23.12
C LEU A 502 -30.07 -13.47 22.18
N VAL A 503 -31.01 -13.84 21.32
CA VAL A 503 -30.81 -14.79 20.23
C VAL A 503 -31.12 -14.08 18.91
N ASP A 504 -30.16 -14.06 18.00
CA ASP A 504 -30.22 -13.33 16.73
C ASP A 504 -30.64 -11.85 16.90
N GLY A 505 -30.16 -11.23 17.98
CA GLY A 505 -30.45 -9.84 18.35
C GLY A 505 -31.80 -9.60 19.03
N ALA A 506 -32.67 -10.62 19.17
CA ALA A 506 -33.93 -10.52 19.89
C ALA A 506 -33.78 -10.96 21.36
N HIS A 507 -34.39 -10.23 22.30
CA HIS A 507 -34.40 -10.60 23.71
C HIS A 507 -35.20 -11.88 23.92
N LEU A 508 -34.56 -12.89 24.51
CA LEU A 508 -35.15 -14.21 24.76
C LEU A 508 -35.45 -14.43 26.25
N ALA A 509 -34.51 -14.07 27.13
CA ALA A 509 -34.66 -14.28 28.56
C ALA A 509 -33.79 -13.33 29.40
N SER A 510 -34.07 -13.27 30.70
CA SER A 510 -33.20 -12.61 31.68
C SER A 510 -33.07 -13.44 32.94
N PHE A 511 -31.85 -13.51 33.48
CA PHE A 511 -31.56 -14.24 34.72
C PHE A 511 -30.64 -13.44 35.65
N ARG A 512 -30.50 -13.92 36.88
CA ARG A 512 -29.57 -13.39 37.89
C ARG A 512 -28.71 -14.54 38.40
N THR A 513 -27.39 -14.34 38.46
CA THR A 513 -26.47 -15.34 39.02
C THR A 513 -26.36 -15.17 40.54
N HIS A 514 -26.43 -16.25 41.30
CA HIS A 514 -26.53 -16.18 42.75
C HIS A 514 -25.22 -16.49 43.49
N GLY A 515 -24.17 -16.98 42.83
CA GLY A 515 -22.92 -17.40 43.50
C GLY A 515 -21.68 -17.49 42.60
N MET A 516 -20.56 -17.84 43.22
CA MET A 516 -19.30 -18.17 42.54
C MET A 516 -19.35 -19.54 41.85
N ASP A 517 -20.31 -20.37 42.24
CA ASP A 517 -20.55 -21.68 41.63
C ASP A 517 -21.23 -21.52 40.27
N PHE A 518 -20.80 -22.32 39.30
CA PHE A 518 -21.43 -22.34 37.98
C PHE A 518 -22.85 -22.87 38.07
N GLU A 519 -23.80 -22.04 37.68
CA GLU A 519 -25.22 -22.36 37.58
C GLU A 519 -25.57 -22.57 36.10
N ASP A 520 -26.29 -23.65 35.80
CA ASP A 520 -26.81 -23.90 34.46
C ASP A 520 -28.19 -23.25 34.33
N ILE A 521 -28.29 -22.27 33.44
CA ILE A 521 -29.51 -21.56 33.10
C ILE A 521 -30.03 -22.09 31.78
N THR A 522 -31.29 -22.52 31.81
CA THR A 522 -31.96 -23.20 30.72
C THR A 522 -33.03 -22.30 30.12
N VAL A 523 -32.97 -22.05 28.81
CA VAL A 523 -33.90 -21.18 28.09
C VAL A 523 -34.49 -21.95 26.89
N PRO A 524 -35.82 -22.10 26.78
CA PRO A 524 -36.42 -22.78 25.64
C PRO A 524 -36.23 -21.97 24.36
N LEU A 525 -35.91 -22.66 23.25
CA LEU A 525 -35.84 -22.07 21.92
C LEU A 525 -37.09 -22.42 21.11
N ASP A 526 -37.46 -21.52 20.20
CA ASP A 526 -38.53 -21.78 19.24
C ASP A 526 -38.13 -22.94 18.30
N PRO A 527 -39.10 -23.78 17.89
CA PRO A 527 -38.81 -24.88 16.99
C PRO A 527 -38.44 -24.38 15.59
N VAL A 528 -37.47 -25.05 14.95
CA VAL A 528 -37.01 -24.72 13.60
C VAL A 528 -37.16 -25.93 12.65
N ASP A 529 -37.60 -25.68 11.42
CA ASP A 529 -37.83 -26.76 10.42
C ASP A 529 -36.55 -27.36 9.84
N ALA A 530 -35.46 -26.60 9.86
CA ALA A 530 -34.14 -27.01 9.42
C ALA A 530 -33.10 -26.46 10.40
N GLY A 531 -32.03 -27.22 10.63
CA GLY A 531 -30.97 -26.80 11.54
C GLY A 531 -30.38 -25.46 11.14
N ARG A 532 -30.19 -24.57 12.11
CA ARG A 532 -29.68 -23.22 11.88
C ARG A 532 -28.68 -22.80 12.95
N VAL A 533 -27.79 -21.89 12.56
CA VAL A 533 -26.87 -21.22 13.47
C VAL A 533 -27.61 -20.08 14.17
N LEU A 534 -27.43 -19.98 15.48
CA LEU A 534 -27.96 -18.94 16.35
C LEU A 534 -26.82 -18.06 16.86
N GLU A 535 -26.95 -16.74 16.75
CA GLU A 535 -26.11 -15.79 17.49
C GLU A 535 -26.69 -15.62 18.91
N VAL A 536 -26.00 -16.12 19.93
CA VAL A 536 -26.38 -15.95 21.34
C VAL A 536 -25.53 -14.86 21.96
N ALA A 537 -26.16 -13.77 22.37
CA ALA A 537 -25.50 -12.68 23.10
C ALA A 537 -25.95 -12.62 24.56
N LEU A 538 -24.99 -12.50 25.48
CA LEU A 538 -25.21 -12.26 26.89
C LEU A 538 -24.82 -10.81 27.20
N GLU A 539 -25.78 -10.00 27.66
CA GLU A 539 -25.54 -8.61 28.06
C GLU A 539 -25.71 -8.46 29.56
N VAL A 540 -24.70 -7.86 30.22
CA VAL A 540 -24.67 -7.65 31.67
C VAL A 540 -24.88 -6.17 31.94
N GLU A 541 -25.99 -5.81 32.58
CA GLU A 541 -26.34 -4.39 32.77
C GLU A 541 -25.47 -3.72 33.83
N GLU A 542 -25.08 -4.46 34.89
CA GLU A 542 -24.29 -3.94 36.00
C GLU A 542 -22.90 -4.57 36.02
N LEU A 543 -21.90 -3.80 35.60
CA LEU A 543 -20.51 -4.23 35.62
C LEU A 543 -19.85 -3.98 36.97
N LEU A 544 -19.14 -4.98 37.46
CA LEU A 544 -18.44 -4.95 38.74
C LEU A 544 -16.99 -4.53 38.54
N VAL A 545 -16.54 -3.57 39.35
CA VAL A 545 -15.10 -3.29 39.50
C VAL A 545 -14.62 -4.10 40.71
N PRO A 546 -13.67 -5.04 40.55
CA PRO A 546 -13.23 -5.86 41.67
C PRO A 546 -12.60 -5.02 42.78
N ALA A 547 -13.24 -4.94 43.94
CA ALA A 547 -12.65 -4.39 45.15
C ALA A 547 -11.89 -5.49 45.92
N LEU A 548 -10.98 -6.20 45.27
CA LEU A 548 -10.23 -7.29 45.92
C LEU A 548 -8.95 -6.75 46.59
N VAL A 549 -9.01 -6.68 47.92
CA VAL A 549 -7.93 -6.76 48.92
C VAL A 549 -6.56 -6.24 48.46
N GLY A 550 -6.35 -4.91 48.54
CA GLY A 550 -5.02 -4.32 48.71
C GLY A 550 -4.15 -4.09 47.46
N LEU A 551 -4.64 -4.35 46.25
CA LEU A 551 -3.98 -3.95 45.00
C LEU A 551 -4.78 -2.83 44.33
N ASP A 552 -4.42 -1.58 44.61
CA ASP A 552 -5.10 -0.33 44.22
C ASP A 552 -4.98 0.00 42.71
N THR A 553 -4.91 -0.99 41.82
CA THR A 553 -4.54 -0.79 40.40
C THR A 553 -5.42 -1.50 39.36
N ASP A 554 -6.27 -2.46 39.73
CA ASP A 554 -7.12 -3.16 38.75
C ASP A 554 -8.49 -2.47 38.61
N THR A 555 -8.63 -1.66 37.56
CA THR A 555 -9.86 -0.89 37.24
C THR A 555 -10.78 -1.60 36.25
N ARG A 556 -10.51 -2.88 35.93
CA ARG A 556 -11.30 -3.64 34.93
C ARG A 556 -12.74 -3.84 35.42
N ARG A 557 -13.69 -3.66 34.50
CA ARG A 557 -15.12 -3.86 34.71
C ARG A 557 -15.52 -5.27 34.24
N LEU A 558 -15.84 -6.15 35.20
CA LEU A 558 -16.19 -7.56 34.97
C LEU A 558 -17.71 -7.75 35.02
N GLY A 559 -18.23 -8.58 34.11
CA GLY A 559 -19.63 -9.01 34.07
C GLY A 559 -19.82 -10.40 34.71
N LEU A 560 -19.70 -11.46 33.91
CA LEU A 560 -19.90 -12.85 34.31
C LEU A 560 -18.73 -13.74 33.90
N ALA A 561 -18.55 -14.88 34.57
CA ALA A 561 -17.81 -16.00 34.01
C ALA A 561 -18.81 -16.96 33.35
N VAL A 562 -18.57 -17.35 32.11
CA VAL A 562 -19.37 -18.37 31.42
C VAL A 562 -18.45 -19.54 31.12
N ARG A 563 -18.94 -20.75 31.37
CA ARG A 563 -18.22 -22.02 31.15
C ARG A 563 -18.60 -22.67 29.82
N SER A 564 -19.88 -22.65 29.47
CA SER A 564 -20.38 -23.22 28.21
C SER A 564 -21.70 -22.59 27.78
N ILE A 565 -21.92 -22.56 26.47
CA ILE A 565 -23.21 -22.26 25.84
C ILE A 565 -23.47 -23.37 24.82
N ARG A 566 -24.59 -24.07 24.94
CA ARG A 566 -24.95 -25.18 24.05
C ARG A 566 -26.45 -25.27 23.85
N VAL A 567 -26.86 -25.89 22.75
CA VAL A 567 -28.27 -26.25 22.49
C VAL A 567 -28.42 -27.75 22.73
N GLU A 568 -29.36 -28.13 23.59
CA GLU A 568 -29.76 -29.51 23.87
C GLU A 568 -31.07 -29.90 23.18
#